data_AF-A0A2V8XBP4-F1
#
_entry.id   AF-A0A2V8XBP4-F1
#
_cell.length_a   1.000
_cell.length_b   1.000
_cell.length_c   1.000
_cell.angle_alpha   90.00
_cell.angle_beta   90.00
_cell.angle_gamma   90.00
#
_symmetry.space_group_name_H-M   'P 1'
#
loop_
_entity.id
_entity.type
_entity.pdbx_description
1 polymer ?
#
loop_
_entity_poly.entity_id
_entity_poly.type
_entity_poly.pdbx_seq_one_letter_code
_entity_poly.pdbx_strand_id
1 'polypeptide(L)'
;MSASLTGNDLTFAQLYKVALHNEIVELAPAAVNRMNASRAVVERLLASGATAYGINTGFGKLASVRISAEQVRQLQVNLVRSHASGVGEPLSETETRAMMLLRANALAKGLSGVRPVVVETLIKMLNARVHPVIPSQGSVGASGDLAPLAHLAHVVIGEGRALYRGEALAGGEAMNRAG
;
A
#
# COMPACT_ATOMS: atom_id res chain seq x y z
N MET A 1 -6.32 9.22 21.84
CA MET A 1 -6.93 9.90 20.68
C MET A 1 -6.56 9.08 19.45
N SER A 2 -7.45 8.95 18.47
CA SER A 2 -7.16 8.28 17.20
C SER A 2 -6.99 9.31 16.08
N ALA A 3 -6.01 9.11 15.19
CA ALA A 3 -5.86 9.88 13.98
C ALA A 3 -6.81 9.32 12.90
N SER A 4 -7.81 10.10 12.49
CA SER A 4 -8.76 9.69 11.45
C SER A 4 -8.24 10.11 10.07
N LEU A 5 -8.04 9.15 9.16
CA LEU A 5 -7.60 9.42 7.79
C LEU A 5 -8.80 9.77 6.91
N THR A 6 -8.85 11.03 6.48
CA THR A 6 -9.82 11.50 5.49
C THR A 6 -9.23 11.54 4.08
N GLY A 7 -7.92 11.41 3.91
CA GLY A 7 -7.24 11.57 2.62
C GLY A 7 -6.94 13.01 2.19
N ASN A 8 -7.27 14.02 3.00
CA ASN A 8 -7.09 15.43 2.62
C ASN A 8 -6.40 16.31 3.68
N ASP A 9 -6.54 15.99 4.96
CA ASP A 9 -6.23 16.91 6.08
C ASP A 9 -5.24 16.33 7.09
N LEU A 10 -4.46 15.31 6.70
CA LEU A 10 -3.39 14.78 7.55
C LEU A 10 -2.34 15.85 7.81
N THR A 11 -2.17 16.22 9.08
CA THR A 11 -1.21 17.23 9.52
C THR A 11 0.15 16.61 9.85
N PHE A 12 1.21 17.43 9.83
CA PHE A 12 2.53 17.00 10.33
C PHE A 12 2.46 16.56 11.81
N ALA A 13 1.67 17.23 12.64
CA ALA A 13 1.51 16.85 14.04
C ALA A 13 0.95 15.43 14.19
N GLN A 14 -0.07 15.07 13.40
CA GLN A 14 -0.61 13.70 13.36
C GLN A 14 0.40 12.71 12.79
N LEU A 15 1.13 13.07 11.73
CA LEU A 15 2.20 12.24 11.18
C LEU A 15 3.24 11.91 12.25
N TYR A 16 3.72 12.91 13.01
CA TYR A 16 4.68 12.69 14.09
C TYR A 16 4.10 11.80 15.20
N LYS A 17 2.87 12.06 15.65
CA LYS A 17 2.24 11.23 16.69
C LYS A 17 2.07 9.77 16.28
N VAL A 18 1.69 9.53 15.03
CA VAL A 18 1.59 8.15 14.53
C VAL A 18 2.99 7.55 14.37
N ALA A 19 3.91 8.20 13.67
CA ALA A 19 5.22 7.64 13.37
C ALA A 19 6.07 7.39 14.62
N LEU A 20 6.12 8.35 15.57
CA LEU A 20 6.98 8.31 16.75
C LEU A 20 6.27 7.82 18.03
N HIS A 21 4.96 8.08 18.16
CA HIS A 21 4.24 7.85 19.42
C HIS A 21 3.18 6.76 19.35
N ASN A 22 3.11 6.01 18.25
CA ASN A 22 2.20 4.89 18.07
C ASN A 22 0.72 5.26 18.25
N GLU A 23 0.33 6.48 17.88
CA GLU A 23 -1.07 6.87 17.88
C GLU A 23 -1.89 5.96 16.95
N ILE A 24 -3.06 5.52 17.43
CA ILE A 24 -3.96 4.64 16.68
C ILE A 24 -4.56 5.38 15.50
N VAL A 25 -4.65 4.72 14.36
CA VAL A 25 -5.18 5.27 13.11
C VAL A 25 -6.49 4.59 12.74
N GLU A 26 -7.43 5.36 12.21
CA GLU A 26 -8.72 4.87 11.73
C GLU A 26 -9.02 5.45 10.35
N LEU A 27 -9.81 4.75 9.53
CA LEU A 27 -10.24 5.25 8.22
C LEU A 27 -11.59 5.95 8.37
N ALA A 28 -11.70 7.20 7.93
CA ALA A 28 -12.94 7.95 8.04
C ALA A 28 -14.04 7.33 7.13
N PRO A 29 -15.30 7.20 7.60
CA PRO A 29 -16.39 6.66 6.79
C PRO A 29 -16.60 7.41 5.45
N ALA A 30 -16.42 8.73 5.47
CA ALA A 30 -16.49 9.54 4.24
C ALA A 30 -15.39 9.19 3.22
N ALA A 31 -14.20 8.77 3.68
CA ALA A 31 -13.14 8.28 2.81
C ALA A 31 -13.51 6.94 2.18
N VAL A 32 -14.07 6.01 2.97
CA VAL A 32 -14.58 4.71 2.47
C VAL A 32 -15.60 4.92 1.35
N ASN A 33 -16.54 5.84 1.52
CA ASN A 33 -17.54 6.15 0.49
C ASN A 33 -16.91 6.63 -0.83
N ARG A 34 -15.91 7.53 -0.78
CA ARG A 34 -15.20 7.99 -1.98
C ARG A 34 -14.37 6.89 -2.63
N MET A 35 -13.71 6.04 -1.82
CA MET A 35 -12.95 4.90 -2.32
C MET A 35 -13.86 3.90 -3.05
N ASN A 36 -15.03 3.59 -2.50
CA ASN A 36 -16.02 2.73 -3.15
C ASN A 36 -16.53 3.33 -4.47
N ALA A 37 -16.80 4.64 -4.50
CA ALA A 37 -17.20 5.33 -5.73
C ALA A 37 -16.12 5.24 -6.82
N SER A 38 -14.84 5.47 -6.46
CA SER A 38 -13.70 5.33 -7.38
C SER A 38 -13.49 3.88 -7.83
N ARG A 39 -13.67 2.92 -6.92
CA ARG A 39 -13.58 1.49 -7.23
C ARG A 39 -14.64 1.06 -8.24
N ALA A 40 -15.87 1.55 -8.11
CA ALA A 40 -16.94 1.27 -9.06
C ALA A 40 -16.63 1.79 -10.48
N VAL A 41 -15.83 2.85 -10.62
CA VAL A 41 -15.35 3.31 -11.94
C VAL A 41 -14.43 2.26 -12.57
N VAL A 42 -13.48 1.72 -11.82
CA VAL A 42 -12.58 0.65 -12.29
C VAL A 42 -13.37 -0.59 -12.71
N GLU A 43 -14.37 -0.97 -11.93
CA GLU A 43 -15.21 -2.13 -12.22
C GLU A 43 -16.05 -1.93 -13.49
N ARG A 44 -16.62 -0.73 -13.70
CA ARG A 44 -17.31 -0.40 -14.95
C ARG A 44 -16.37 -0.40 -16.16
N LEU A 45 -15.14 0.11 -16.01
CA LEU A 45 -14.13 0.11 -17.08
C LEU A 45 -13.74 -1.31 -17.50
N LEU A 46 -13.58 -2.21 -16.52
CA LEU A 46 -13.29 -3.61 -16.78
C LEU A 46 -14.47 -4.31 -17.47
N ALA A 47 -15.70 -4.05 -17.00
CA ALA A 47 -16.93 -4.62 -17.58
C ALA A 47 -17.21 -4.14 -19.00
N SER A 48 -16.83 -2.91 -19.36
CA SER A 48 -17.01 -2.38 -20.72
C SER A 48 -15.99 -2.92 -21.73
N GLY A 49 -14.97 -3.65 -21.26
CA GLY A 49 -13.89 -4.15 -22.11
C GLY A 49 -12.89 -3.07 -22.56
N ALA A 50 -12.94 -1.87 -21.98
CA ALA A 50 -11.98 -0.81 -22.24
C ALA A 50 -10.58 -1.16 -21.75
N THR A 51 -9.56 -0.66 -22.44
CA THR A 51 -8.15 -0.82 -22.04
C THR A 51 -7.74 0.32 -21.12
N ALA A 52 -7.17 0.01 -19.96
CA ALA A 52 -6.71 0.98 -18.98
C ALA A 52 -5.34 0.57 -18.40
N TYR A 53 -4.39 1.51 -18.46
CA TYR A 53 -3.00 1.28 -18.05
C TYR A 53 -2.89 0.75 -16.62
N GLY A 54 -2.15 -0.34 -16.44
CA GLY A 54 -1.88 -0.96 -15.14
C GLY A 54 -3.08 -1.65 -14.50
N ILE A 55 -4.26 -1.60 -15.13
CA ILE A 55 -5.46 -2.32 -14.72
C ILE A 55 -5.58 -3.62 -15.53
N ASN A 56 -5.61 -3.51 -16.86
CA ASN A 56 -5.68 -4.66 -17.78
C ASN A 56 -4.65 -4.57 -18.92
N THR A 57 -3.55 -3.87 -18.67
CA THR A 57 -2.37 -3.84 -19.55
C THR A 57 -1.11 -4.23 -18.78
N GLY A 58 -0.01 -4.47 -19.49
CA GLY A 58 1.32 -4.47 -18.89
C GLY A 58 1.75 -3.09 -18.35
N PHE A 59 2.96 -3.03 -17.80
CA PHE A 59 3.55 -1.84 -17.17
C PHE A 59 4.76 -1.33 -17.97
N GLY A 60 5.04 -0.03 -17.88
CA GLY A 60 6.19 0.59 -18.54
C GLY A 60 6.17 0.34 -20.06
N LYS A 61 7.22 -0.30 -20.59
CA LYS A 61 7.34 -0.64 -22.02
C LYS A 61 6.18 -1.52 -22.54
N LEU A 62 5.50 -2.25 -21.65
CA LEU A 62 4.39 -3.15 -21.98
C LEU A 62 3.01 -2.49 -21.80
N ALA A 63 2.94 -1.16 -21.68
CA ALA A 63 1.69 -0.42 -21.47
C ALA A 63 0.62 -0.65 -22.56
N SER A 64 1.02 -1.00 -23.78
CA SER A 64 0.11 -1.29 -24.90
C SER A 64 -0.31 -2.76 -24.98
N VAL A 65 0.27 -3.65 -24.18
CA VAL A 65 -0.03 -5.08 -24.19
C VAL A 65 -1.23 -5.35 -23.30
N ARG A 66 -2.36 -5.74 -23.88
CA ARG A 66 -3.58 -6.10 -23.15
C ARG A 66 -3.40 -7.45 -22.45
N ILE A 67 -3.90 -7.52 -21.22
CA ILE A 67 -3.87 -8.71 -20.36
C ILE A 67 -5.31 -9.22 -20.20
N SER A 68 -5.50 -10.53 -20.25
CA SER A 68 -6.82 -11.15 -20.09
C SER A 68 -7.31 -11.03 -18.65
N ALA A 69 -8.64 -11.04 -18.44
CA ALA A 69 -9.24 -10.85 -17.12
C ALA A 69 -8.76 -11.91 -16.10
N GLU A 70 -8.54 -13.14 -16.56
CA GLU A 70 -8.05 -14.27 -15.76
C GLU A 70 -6.62 -14.05 -15.26
N GLN A 71 -5.80 -13.33 -16.05
CA GLN A 71 -4.41 -13.06 -15.75
C GLN A 71 -4.20 -11.78 -14.93
N VAL A 72 -5.18 -10.88 -14.86
CA VAL A 72 -5.05 -9.60 -14.13
C VAL A 72 -4.63 -9.82 -12.68
N ARG A 73 -5.18 -10.82 -11.99
CA ARG A 73 -4.79 -11.11 -10.60
C ARG A 73 -3.30 -11.48 -10.49
N GLN A 74 -2.85 -12.40 -11.34
CA GLN A 74 -1.45 -12.83 -11.36
C GLN A 74 -0.51 -11.69 -11.76
N LEU A 75 -0.94 -10.84 -12.70
CA LEU A 75 -0.21 -9.64 -13.10
C LEU A 75 0.07 -8.72 -11.90
N GLN A 76 -0.92 -8.45 -11.04
CA GLN A 76 -0.70 -7.59 -9.86
C GLN A 76 0.27 -8.21 -8.84
N VAL A 77 0.21 -9.54 -8.63
CA VAL A 77 1.17 -10.25 -7.78
C VAL A 77 2.58 -10.17 -8.36
N ASN A 78 2.72 -10.43 -9.67
CA ASN A 78 4.01 -10.35 -10.37
C ASN A 78 4.58 -8.94 -10.36
N LEU A 79 3.73 -7.91 -10.44
CA LEU A 79 4.15 -6.51 -10.34
C LEU A 79 4.82 -6.28 -8.98
N VAL A 80 4.14 -6.62 -7.89
CA VAL A 80 4.67 -6.45 -6.52
C VAL A 80 6.01 -7.17 -6.38
N ARG A 81 6.07 -8.45 -6.76
CA ARG A 81 7.29 -9.26 -6.65
C ARG A 81 8.45 -8.70 -7.48
N SER A 82 8.20 -8.36 -8.75
CA SER A 82 9.25 -7.87 -9.66
C SER A 82 9.77 -6.48 -9.29
N HIS A 83 8.94 -5.65 -8.65
CA HIS A 83 9.32 -4.29 -8.26
C HIS A 83 9.88 -4.21 -6.84
N ALA A 84 9.78 -5.26 -6.03
CA ALA A 84 10.42 -5.34 -4.70
C ALA A 84 11.94 -5.56 -4.82
N SER A 85 12.62 -4.67 -5.56
CA SER A 85 14.04 -4.72 -5.92
C SER A 85 14.88 -3.67 -5.20
N GLY A 86 14.35 -3.05 -4.16
CA GLY A 86 15.09 -2.12 -3.31
C GLY A 86 16.28 -2.78 -2.61
N VAL A 87 17.32 -1.99 -2.30
CA VAL A 87 18.59 -2.43 -1.70
C VAL A 87 19.04 -1.44 -0.60
N GLY A 88 20.16 -1.76 0.05
CA GLY A 88 20.75 -0.94 1.10
C GLY A 88 20.13 -1.19 2.47
N GLU A 89 20.59 -0.42 3.45
CA GLU A 89 20.09 -0.52 4.83
C GLU A 89 18.58 -0.28 4.87
N PRO A 90 17.82 -1.07 5.66
CA PRO A 90 16.40 -0.83 5.84
C PRO A 90 16.11 0.56 6.41
N LEU A 91 15.00 1.15 5.98
CA LEU A 91 14.40 2.30 6.65
C LEU A 91 14.17 1.98 8.12
N SER A 92 14.29 3.00 8.97
CA SER A 92 13.92 2.89 10.38
C SER A 92 12.44 2.55 10.53
N GLU A 93 12.05 2.03 11.70
CA GLU A 93 10.63 1.81 12.01
C GLU A 93 9.82 3.11 11.89
N THR A 94 10.37 4.23 12.34
CA THR A 94 9.72 5.55 12.25
C THR A 94 9.44 5.94 10.80
N GLU A 95 10.44 5.80 9.91
CA GLU A 95 10.29 6.10 8.48
C GLU A 95 9.30 5.15 7.80
N THR A 96 9.36 3.86 8.14
CA THR A 96 8.43 2.84 7.64
C THR A 96 7.00 3.17 8.05
N ARG A 97 6.77 3.51 9.33
CA ARG A 97 5.45 3.91 9.85
C ARG A 97 4.93 5.18 9.18
N ALA A 98 5.79 6.16 8.98
CA ALA A 98 5.46 7.38 8.24
C ALA A 98 5.05 7.06 6.79
N MET A 99 5.82 6.22 6.09
CA MET A 99 5.49 5.77 4.73
C MET A 99 4.14 5.06 4.66
N MET A 100 3.88 4.13 5.59
CA MET A 100 2.60 3.41 5.67
C MET A 100 1.43 4.37 5.86
N LEU A 101 1.54 5.33 6.78
CA LEU A 101 0.51 6.33 7.05
C LEU A 101 0.25 7.22 5.83
N LEU A 102 1.31 7.76 5.23
CA LEU A 102 1.21 8.63 4.06
C LEU A 102 0.59 7.88 2.88
N ARG A 103 0.96 6.61 2.68
CA ARG A 103 0.38 5.77 1.63
C ARG A 103 -1.10 5.48 1.89
N ALA A 104 -1.47 5.11 3.11
CA ALA A 104 -2.85 4.90 3.51
C ALA A 104 -3.71 6.16 3.27
N ASN A 105 -3.21 7.33 3.70
CA ASN A 105 -3.90 8.60 3.51
C ASN A 105 -4.04 8.99 2.03
N ALA A 106 -2.99 8.81 1.23
CA ALA A 106 -3.05 9.08 -0.21
C ALA A 106 -4.12 8.23 -0.92
N LEU A 107 -4.24 6.95 -0.56
CA LEU A 107 -5.27 6.06 -1.09
C LEU A 107 -6.68 6.42 -0.59
N ALA A 108 -6.80 6.86 0.67
CA ALA A 108 -8.05 7.30 1.29
C ALA A 108 -8.66 8.55 0.62
N LYS A 109 -7.89 9.27 -0.21
CA LYS A 109 -8.41 10.37 -1.02
C LYS A 109 -9.54 9.90 -1.96
N GLY A 110 -9.50 8.64 -2.39
CA GLY A 110 -10.55 8.02 -3.21
C GLY A 110 -10.41 8.34 -4.70
N LEU A 111 -9.17 8.45 -5.20
CA LEU A 111 -8.87 8.71 -6.62
C LEU A 111 -8.05 7.57 -7.26
N SER A 112 -7.75 6.51 -6.53
CA SER A 112 -6.83 5.45 -6.97
C SER A 112 -7.52 4.16 -7.44
N GLY A 113 -8.85 4.05 -7.32
CA GLY A 113 -9.58 2.83 -7.72
C GLY A 113 -9.29 1.58 -6.87
N VAL A 114 -8.60 1.75 -5.73
CA VAL A 114 -8.28 0.66 -4.79
C VAL A 114 -9.49 0.32 -3.93
N ARG A 115 -9.60 -0.94 -3.51
CA ARG A 115 -10.63 -1.37 -2.55
C ARG A 115 -10.32 -0.83 -1.13
N PRO A 116 -11.31 -0.40 -0.34
CA PRO A 116 -11.11 0.05 1.05
C PRO A 116 -10.31 -0.92 1.91
N VAL A 117 -10.55 -2.22 1.76
CA VAL A 117 -9.85 -3.28 2.51
C VAL A 117 -8.32 -3.18 2.43
N VAL A 118 -7.75 -2.64 1.35
CA VAL A 118 -6.29 -2.47 1.23
C VAL A 118 -5.78 -1.39 2.19
N VAL A 119 -6.50 -0.27 2.32
CA VAL A 119 -6.15 0.81 3.24
C VAL A 119 -6.42 0.37 4.69
N GLU A 120 -7.52 -0.35 4.91
CA GLU A 120 -7.81 -0.96 6.21
C GLU A 120 -6.71 -1.94 6.63
N THR A 121 -6.19 -2.77 5.73
CA THR A 121 -5.05 -3.65 6.00
C THR A 121 -3.80 -2.85 6.39
N LEU A 122 -3.47 -1.77 5.65
CA LEU A 122 -2.34 -0.90 6.00
C LEU A 122 -2.50 -0.29 7.40
N ILE A 123 -3.70 0.18 7.75
CA ILE A 123 -4.01 0.74 9.06
C ILE A 123 -3.92 -0.34 10.15
N LYS A 124 -4.46 -1.54 9.91
CA LYS A 124 -4.36 -2.67 10.84
C LYS A 124 -2.91 -3.05 11.11
N MET A 125 -2.08 -3.16 10.07
CA MET A 125 -0.65 -3.40 10.20
C MET A 125 0.03 -2.32 11.05
N LEU A 126 -0.24 -1.04 10.74
CA LEU A 126 0.35 0.10 11.45
C LEU A 126 -0.03 0.14 12.94
N ASN A 127 -1.29 -0.15 13.26
CA ASN A 127 -1.82 -0.21 14.62
C ASN A 127 -1.31 -1.43 15.39
N ALA A 128 -1.21 -2.58 14.71
CA ALA A 128 -0.68 -3.82 15.28
C ALA A 128 0.86 -3.86 15.35
N ARG A 129 1.53 -2.83 14.81
CA ARG A 129 3.00 -2.71 14.75
C ARG A 129 3.67 -3.82 13.94
N VAL A 130 3.04 -4.18 12.83
CA VAL A 130 3.66 -5.00 11.77
C VAL A 130 4.30 -4.03 10.77
N HIS A 131 5.62 -3.87 10.85
CA HIS A 131 6.36 -2.90 10.04
C HIS A 131 7.15 -3.64 8.96
N PRO A 132 6.85 -3.47 7.66
CA PRO A 132 7.63 -4.09 6.60
C PRO A 132 9.10 -3.69 6.66
N VAL A 133 10.00 -4.62 6.36
CA VAL A 133 11.42 -4.31 6.20
C VAL A 133 11.62 -3.74 4.81
N ILE A 134 11.82 -2.43 4.71
CA ILE A 134 11.89 -1.70 3.44
C ILE A 134 13.31 -1.19 3.23
N PRO A 135 14.06 -1.70 2.22
CA PRO A 135 15.37 -1.15 1.87
C PRO A 135 15.28 0.33 1.46
N SER A 136 16.26 1.14 1.88
CA SER A 136 16.26 2.60 1.71
C SER A 136 16.59 3.08 0.28
N GLN A 137 17.17 2.23 -0.58
CA GLN A 137 17.58 2.59 -1.93
C GLN A 137 16.83 1.79 -3.01
N GLY A 138 16.75 2.36 -4.21
CA GLY A 138 16.12 1.74 -5.39
C GLY A 138 15.02 2.58 -6.04
N SER A 139 14.49 3.58 -5.34
CA SER A 139 13.66 4.62 -5.97
C SER A 139 14.53 5.62 -6.73
N VAL A 140 14.02 6.09 -7.88
CA VAL A 140 14.59 7.22 -8.64
C VAL A 140 13.68 8.46 -8.58
N GLY A 141 12.58 8.42 -7.82
CA GLY A 141 11.66 9.54 -7.61
C GLY A 141 10.87 10.05 -8.83
N ALA A 142 11.13 9.53 -10.04
CA ALA A 142 10.55 10.06 -11.29
C ALA A 142 9.09 9.68 -11.53
N SER A 143 8.69 8.44 -11.19
CA SER A 143 7.33 7.90 -11.41
C SER A 143 6.66 7.42 -10.10
N GLY A 144 7.23 7.83 -8.97
CA GLY A 144 6.89 7.36 -7.62
C GLY A 144 7.91 6.36 -7.07
N ASP A 145 7.81 6.09 -5.77
CA ASP A 145 8.75 5.24 -5.02
C ASP A 145 8.44 3.75 -5.20
N LEU A 146 8.56 3.27 -6.45
CA LEU A 146 8.12 1.93 -6.84
C LEU A 146 8.76 0.83 -5.99
N ALA A 147 10.09 0.84 -5.82
CA ALA A 147 10.77 -0.24 -5.13
C ALA A 147 10.47 -0.29 -3.62
N PRO A 148 10.54 0.84 -2.88
CA PRO A 148 10.14 0.85 -1.47
C PRO A 148 8.66 0.50 -1.25
N LEU A 149 7.75 1.02 -2.09
CA LEU A 149 6.32 0.74 -1.97
C LEU A 149 5.97 -0.70 -2.37
N ALA A 150 6.75 -1.33 -3.25
CA ALA A 150 6.59 -2.74 -3.57
C ALA A 150 6.99 -3.65 -2.39
N HIS A 151 8.05 -3.31 -1.65
CA HIS A 151 8.41 -4.02 -0.40
C HIS A 151 7.31 -3.91 0.67
N LEU A 152 6.67 -2.74 0.82
CA LEU A 152 5.47 -2.58 1.64
C LEU A 152 4.33 -3.49 1.16
N ALA A 153 4.01 -3.45 -0.14
CA ALA A 153 2.93 -4.23 -0.72
C ALA A 153 3.17 -5.75 -0.63
N HIS A 154 4.43 -6.19 -0.61
CA HIS A 154 4.80 -7.59 -0.44
C HIS A 154 4.24 -8.15 0.87
N VAL A 155 4.37 -7.41 1.98
CA VAL A 155 3.81 -7.81 3.27
C VAL A 155 2.28 -7.73 3.29
N VAL A 156 1.69 -6.74 2.62
CA VAL A 156 0.23 -6.62 2.49
C VAL A 156 -0.39 -7.86 1.83
N ILE A 157 0.33 -8.53 0.92
CA ILE A 157 -0.10 -9.78 0.28
C ILE A 157 0.39 -11.05 1.01
N GLY A 158 0.99 -10.92 2.20
CA GLY A 158 1.48 -12.03 3.02
C GLY A 158 2.88 -12.54 2.68
N GLU A 159 3.62 -11.83 1.83
CA GLU A 159 4.97 -12.16 1.39
C GLU A 159 6.00 -11.19 1.99
N GLY A 160 7.27 -11.28 1.59
CA GLY A 160 8.32 -10.39 2.09
C GLY A 160 8.69 -10.59 3.56
N ARG A 161 9.24 -9.55 4.19
CA ARG A 161 9.71 -9.55 5.58
C ARG A 161 9.12 -8.38 6.35
N ALA A 162 8.80 -8.59 7.62
CA ALA A 162 8.31 -7.54 8.50
C ALA A 162 8.93 -7.68 9.89
N LEU A 163 9.19 -6.55 10.54
CA LEU A 163 9.49 -6.48 11.95
C LEU A 163 8.18 -6.50 12.74
N TYR A 164 8.10 -7.40 13.71
CA TYR A 164 6.97 -7.50 14.62
C TYR A 164 7.50 -7.81 16.02
N ARG A 165 7.18 -6.95 17.00
CA ARG A 165 7.63 -7.08 18.40
C ARG A 165 9.14 -7.28 18.57
N GLY A 166 9.94 -6.59 17.73
CA GLY A 166 11.40 -6.66 17.77
C GLY A 166 12.02 -7.83 16.99
N GLU A 167 11.21 -8.69 16.37
CA GLU A 167 11.68 -9.84 15.59
C GLU A 167 11.40 -9.64 14.09
N ALA A 168 12.40 -9.92 13.24
CA ALA A 168 12.26 -9.86 11.79
C ALA A 168 11.76 -11.20 11.23
N LEU A 169 10.48 -11.25 10.87
CA LEU A 169 9.75 -12.45 10.45
C LEU A 169 9.42 -12.43 8.95
N ALA A 170 8.97 -13.57 8.44
CA ALA A 170 8.26 -13.60 7.16
C ALA A 170 6.96 -12.76 7.27
N GLY A 171 6.62 -12.00 6.23
CA GLY A 171 5.49 -11.06 6.27
C GLY A 171 4.17 -11.74 6.65
N GLY A 172 3.83 -12.85 6.01
CA GLY A 172 2.63 -13.62 6.34
C GLY A 172 2.61 -14.16 7.77
N GLU A 173 3.76 -14.53 8.32
CA GLU A 173 3.85 -14.95 9.73
C GLU A 173 3.62 -13.77 10.68
N ALA A 174 4.24 -12.62 10.43
CA ALA A 174 4.02 -11.41 11.22
C ALA A 174 2.55 -10.99 11.22
N MET A 175 1.90 -11.04 10.05
CA MET A 175 0.47 -10.77 9.90
C MET A 175 -0.38 -11.76 10.71
N ASN A 176 -0.13 -13.06 10.58
CA ASN A 176 -0.89 -14.08 11.32
C ASN A 176 -0.75 -13.94 12.84
N ARG A 177 0.46 -13.61 13.34
CA ARG A 177 0.70 -13.38 14.77
C ARG A 177 -0.01 -12.11 15.29
N ALA A 178 -0.28 -11.15 14.41
CA ALA A 178 -0.94 -9.89 14.74
C ALA A 178 -2.48 -9.97 14.75
N GLY A 179 -3.07 -10.99 14.10
CA GLY A 179 -4.52 -11.16 13.93
C GLY A 179 -5.08 -10.43 12.72
#